data_AF-A0A7J7IH62-F1
#
_entry.id   AF-A0A7J7IH62-F1
#
_cell.length_a   1.000
_cell.length_b   1.000
_cell.length_c   1.000
_cell.angle_alpha   90.00
_cell.angle_beta   90.00
_cell.angle_gamma   90.00
#
_symmetry.space_group_name_H-M   'P 1'
#
loop_
_entity.id
_entity.type
_entity.pdbx_description
1 polymer ?
#
loop_
_entity_poly.entity_id
_entity_poly.type
_entity_poly.pdbx_seq_one_letter_code
_entity_poly.pdbx_strand_id
1 'polypeptide(L)'
;MKRKLPGADCFALARLLTWKRLWMTCWILGVLWSHLLGVFATDVTQEPGLDGELIELPGNTFDRAVLQTLANHDVLLLQIYAPWCGHCRRFEPALRNISRQLIRTCWDRSKPGCARVGRLDGDKEVTISLRFGVGGFPSFYALRRNPQRPNRPDVFFYTGPHSEDALVSFVRKLAEREFGTAVPDARSIDGWRHPFGPVLRLSAAIFVAPQRAASMLFQLLSHWTIWGPGTLLLISGAIYWRRRWRRRRQRLVQVTSMNTHAKKPE
;
A
#
# COMPACT_ATOMS: atom_id res chain seq x y z
N MET A 1 -73.56 28.08 31.62
CA MET A 1 -73.18 29.10 30.61
C MET A 1 -72.36 28.44 29.51
N LYS A 2 -72.92 28.28 28.31
CA LYS A 2 -72.23 27.74 27.13
C LYS A 2 -71.30 28.82 26.55
N ARG A 3 -69.99 28.57 26.46
CA ARG A 3 -69.05 29.40 25.68
C ARG A 3 -68.54 28.59 24.49
N LYS A 4 -68.73 29.17 23.29
CA LYS A 4 -68.37 28.66 21.96
C LYS A 4 -66.84 28.53 21.80
N LEU A 5 -66.42 27.49 21.09
CA LEU A 5 -65.05 27.33 20.55
C LEU A 5 -64.88 28.18 19.27
N PRO A 6 -63.75 28.86 19.05
CA PRO A 6 -63.44 29.50 17.77
C PRO A 6 -62.91 28.49 16.73
N GLY A 7 -63.29 28.72 15.47
CA GLY A 7 -63.01 27.87 14.32
C GLY A 7 -61.54 27.86 13.89
N ALA A 8 -61.08 26.70 13.44
CA ALA A 8 -59.78 26.50 12.83
C ALA A 8 -59.84 26.86 11.34
N ASP A 9 -58.92 27.73 10.91
CA ASP A 9 -58.82 28.27 9.56
C ASP A 9 -58.51 27.20 8.50
N CYS A 10 -59.41 27.07 7.54
CA CYS A 10 -59.34 26.13 6.41
C CYS A 10 -58.18 26.43 5.42
N PHE A 11 -57.54 27.60 5.51
CA PHE A 11 -56.47 28.03 4.60
C PHE A 11 -55.10 27.38 4.87
N ALA A 12 -54.84 26.87 6.08
CA ALA A 12 -53.56 26.25 6.42
C ALA A 12 -53.38 24.86 5.77
N LEU A 13 -54.48 24.10 5.58
CA LEU A 13 -54.44 22.76 4.99
C LEU A 13 -54.26 22.79 3.46
N ALA A 14 -54.70 23.85 2.78
CA ALA A 14 -54.53 24.00 1.33
C ALA A 14 -53.06 24.21 0.90
N ARG A 15 -52.21 24.81 1.76
CA ARG A 15 -50.78 25.04 1.48
C ARG A 15 -49.89 23.81 1.63
N LEU A 16 -50.32 22.79 2.38
CA LEU A 16 -49.54 21.55 2.57
C LEU A 16 -49.73 20.53 1.44
N LEU A 17 -50.86 20.61 0.72
CA LEU A 17 -51.17 19.71 -0.39
C LEU A 17 -50.45 20.06 -1.70
N THR A 18 -50.05 21.32 -1.89
CA THR A 18 -49.33 21.77 -3.09
C THR A 18 -47.84 21.41 -3.03
N TRP A 19 -47.23 21.40 -1.84
CA TRP A 19 -45.80 21.13 -1.71
C TRP A 19 -45.44 19.65 -1.89
N LYS A 20 -46.30 18.73 -1.45
CA LYS A 20 -46.12 17.29 -1.68
C LYS A 20 -46.28 16.91 -3.17
N ARG A 21 -47.18 17.59 -3.90
CA ARG A 21 -47.37 17.37 -5.35
C ARG A 21 -46.18 17.88 -6.16
N LEU A 22 -45.66 19.06 -5.84
CA LEU A 22 -44.49 19.64 -6.52
C LEU A 22 -43.21 18.83 -6.28
N TRP A 23 -43.03 18.28 -5.07
CA TRP A 23 -41.87 17.45 -4.75
C TRP A 23 -41.87 16.12 -5.51
N MET A 24 -43.02 15.44 -5.58
CA MET A 24 -43.15 14.19 -6.35
C MET A 24 -42.99 14.40 -7.85
N THR A 25 -43.50 15.48 -8.42
CA THR A 25 -43.36 15.76 -9.86
C THR A 25 -41.91 16.09 -10.26
N CYS A 26 -41.16 16.82 -9.41
CA CYS A 26 -39.73 17.06 -9.65
C CYS A 26 -38.90 15.77 -9.54
N TRP A 27 -39.24 14.86 -8.62
CA TRP A 27 -38.54 13.59 -8.47
C TRP A 27 -38.76 12.67 -9.69
N ILE A 28 -40.01 12.58 -10.18
CA ILE A 28 -40.35 11.79 -11.37
C ILE A 28 -39.68 12.36 -12.63
N LEU A 29 -39.67 13.68 -12.81
CA LEU A 29 -39.00 14.32 -13.96
C LEU A 29 -37.47 14.16 -13.90
N GLY A 30 -36.86 14.18 -12.71
CA GLY A 30 -35.43 13.91 -12.55
C GLY A 30 -35.04 12.46 -12.89
N VAL A 31 -35.87 11.49 -12.51
CA VAL A 31 -35.68 10.07 -12.89
C VAL A 31 -35.91 9.87 -14.39
N LEU A 32 -36.92 10.50 -14.99
CA LEU A 32 -37.16 10.43 -16.44
C LEU A 32 -36.02 11.07 -17.26
N TRP A 33 -35.46 12.19 -16.79
CA TRP A 33 -34.33 12.86 -17.44
C TRP A 33 -33.04 12.02 -17.34
N SER A 34 -32.88 11.25 -16.26
CA SER A 34 -31.75 10.34 -16.06
C SER A 34 -31.80 9.13 -17.00
N HIS A 35 -32.99 8.68 -17.42
CA HIS A 35 -33.14 7.61 -18.40
C HIS A 35 -33.02 8.08 -19.86
N LEU A 36 -33.24 9.37 -20.14
CA LEU A 36 -33.14 9.94 -21.50
C LEU A 36 -31.70 10.33 -21.90
N LEU A 37 -30.78 10.46 -20.94
CA LEU A 37 -29.34 10.68 -21.17
C LEU A 37 -28.49 9.45 -20.81
N GLY A 38 -29.12 8.30 -20.62
CA GLY A 38 -28.48 7.02 -20.27
C GLY A 38 -27.93 6.24 -21.47
N VAL A 39 -27.46 6.90 -22.52
CA VAL A 39 -26.56 6.29 -23.53
C VAL A 39 -25.24 7.05 -23.48
N PHE A 40 -24.59 6.94 -22.33
CA PHE A 40 -23.18 7.26 -22.20
C PHE A 40 -22.38 6.18 -22.92
N ALA A 41 -21.52 6.62 -23.83
CA ALA A 41 -20.48 5.89 -24.52
C ALA A 41 -19.96 4.67 -23.73
N THR A 42 -20.27 3.48 -24.20
CA THR A 42 -19.32 2.37 -24.09
C THR A 42 -18.32 2.56 -25.22
N ASP A 43 -17.26 3.29 -24.87
CA ASP A 43 -15.97 3.20 -25.54
C ASP A 43 -15.55 1.72 -25.62
N VAL A 44 -14.86 1.39 -26.71
CA VAL A 44 -14.44 0.05 -27.16
C VAL A 44 -14.29 -0.97 -26.02
N THR A 45 -15.28 -1.87 -25.86
CA THR A 45 -15.01 -3.14 -25.18
C THR A 45 -14.20 -3.99 -26.15
N GLN A 46 -12.89 -4.01 -25.90
CA GLN A 46 -12.02 -5.11 -26.28
C GLN A 46 -12.77 -6.42 -26.08
N GLU A 47 -12.90 -7.22 -27.15
CA GLU A 47 -13.42 -8.58 -27.12
C GLU A 47 -12.84 -9.28 -25.87
N PRO A 48 -13.67 -9.73 -24.90
CA PRO A 48 -13.17 -10.54 -23.81
C PRO A 48 -12.57 -11.80 -24.45
N GLY A 49 -11.25 -11.90 -24.42
CA GLY A 49 -10.51 -13.05 -24.94
C GLY A 49 -11.18 -14.33 -24.46
N LEU A 50 -11.76 -15.04 -25.42
CA LEU A 50 -12.62 -16.20 -25.25
C LEU A 50 -11.79 -17.45 -24.94
N ASP A 51 -10.91 -17.36 -23.96
CA ASP A 51 -9.97 -18.39 -23.57
C ASP A 51 -9.12 -17.78 -22.45
N GLY A 52 -9.19 -18.31 -21.22
CA GLY A 52 -8.38 -17.91 -20.05
C GLY A 52 -6.87 -18.19 -20.20
N GLU A 53 -6.39 -18.06 -21.43
CA GLU A 53 -5.10 -18.33 -21.99
C GLU A 53 -4.18 -17.13 -21.82
N LEU A 54 -4.61 -15.91 -22.13
CA LEU A 54 -3.79 -14.72 -22.00
C LEU A 54 -4.33 -13.76 -20.94
N ILE A 55 -3.47 -13.34 -20.01
CA ILE A 55 -3.87 -12.40 -18.94
C ILE A 55 -3.66 -10.97 -19.44
N GLU A 56 -4.74 -10.19 -19.55
CA GLU A 56 -4.61 -8.76 -19.74
C GLU A 56 -4.33 -8.07 -18.42
N LEU A 57 -3.27 -7.27 -18.37
CA LEU A 57 -2.87 -6.54 -17.18
C LEU A 57 -3.22 -5.05 -17.38
N PRO A 58 -4.33 -4.56 -16.79
CA PRO A 58 -4.67 -3.14 -16.87
C PRO A 58 -3.71 -2.31 -16.01
N GLY A 59 -3.38 -1.09 -16.42
CA GLY A 59 -2.36 -0.30 -15.72
C GLY A 59 -2.75 0.15 -14.32
N ASN A 60 -4.03 0.45 -14.09
CA ASN A 60 -4.53 0.90 -12.78
C ASN A 60 -4.32 -0.13 -11.64
N THR A 61 -4.25 -1.42 -11.98
CA THR A 61 -4.13 -2.52 -11.03
C THR A 61 -2.96 -3.45 -11.37
N PHE A 62 -2.05 -2.99 -12.23
CA PHE A 62 -0.93 -3.78 -12.76
C PHE A 62 -0.12 -4.45 -11.66
N ASP A 63 0.35 -3.68 -10.67
CA ASP A 63 1.18 -4.21 -9.58
C ASP A 63 0.44 -5.30 -8.78
N ARG A 64 -0.85 -5.09 -8.49
CA ARG A 64 -1.68 -6.06 -7.79
C ARG A 64 -1.90 -7.31 -8.64
N ALA A 65 -2.23 -7.14 -9.91
CA ALA A 65 -2.50 -8.24 -10.83
C ALA A 65 -1.25 -9.12 -10.99
N VAL A 66 -0.07 -8.52 -11.18
CA VAL A 66 1.21 -9.22 -11.22
C VAL A 66 1.46 -10.02 -9.94
N LEU A 67 1.31 -9.40 -8.77
CA LEU A 67 1.53 -10.09 -7.49
C LEU A 67 0.52 -11.23 -7.27
N GLN A 68 -0.73 -11.06 -7.67
CA GLN A 68 -1.76 -12.11 -7.60
C GLN A 68 -1.45 -13.28 -8.53
N THR A 69 -0.97 -13.00 -9.75
CA THR A 69 -0.55 -14.06 -10.67
C THR A 69 0.65 -14.82 -10.11
N LEU A 70 1.65 -14.11 -9.59
CA LEU A 70 2.86 -14.70 -8.99
C LEU A 70 2.63 -15.35 -7.61
N ALA A 71 1.48 -15.12 -6.98
CA ALA A 71 1.11 -15.86 -5.77
C ALA A 71 0.80 -17.33 -6.09
N ASN A 72 0.28 -17.59 -7.29
CA ASN A 72 -0.14 -18.93 -7.75
C ASN A 72 0.82 -19.55 -8.78
N HIS A 73 1.76 -18.78 -9.32
CA HIS A 73 2.68 -19.19 -10.38
C HIS A 73 4.09 -18.69 -10.07
N ASP A 74 5.11 -19.38 -10.53
CA ASP A 74 6.52 -19.03 -10.26
C ASP A 74 7.01 -17.90 -11.16
N VAL A 75 6.56 -17.91 -12.43
CA VAL A 75 7.00 -16.97 -13.47
C VAL A 75 5.80 -16.40 -14.22
N LEU A 76 5.86 -15.10 -14.51
CA LEU A 76 4.95 -14.39 -15.40
C LEU A 76 5.74 -13.80 -16.56
N LEU A 77 5.48 -14.27 -17.78
CA LEU A 77 5.98 -13.66 -19.01
C LEU A 77 5.07 -12.49 -19.38
N LEU A 78 5.59 -11.27 -19.34
CA LEU A 78 4.92 -10.04 -19.69
C LEU A 78 5.33 -9.59 -21.09
N GLN A 79 4.37 -9.45 -21.99
CA GLN A 79 4.54 -8.73 -23.25
C GLN A 79 4.00 -7.30 -23.10
N ILE A 80 4.85 -6.32 -23.39
CA ILE A 80 4.41 -4.93 -23.56
C ILE A 80 4.28 -4.67 -25.06
N TYR A 81 3.07 -4.32 -25.49
CA TYR A 81 2.70 -4.13 -26.89
C TYR A 81 2.06 -2.76 -27.12
N ALA A 82 1.87 -2.40 -28.39
CA ALA A 82 1.06 -1.25 -28.80
C ALA A 82 0.12 -1.67 -29.94
N PRO A 83 -1.14 -1.19 -29.96
CA PRO A 83 -2.17 -1.63 -30.91
C PRO A 83 -1.86 -1.25 -32.37
N TRP A 84 -1.12 -0.15 -32.56
CA TRP A 84 -0.69 0.35 -33.87
C TRP A 84 0.54 -0.39 -34.42
N CYS A 85 1.23 -1.21 -33.60
CA CYS A 85 2.47 -1.86 -34.01
C CYS A 85 2.22 -3.13 -34.85
N GLY A 86 2.61 -3.08 -36.13
CA GLY A 86 2.49 -4.22 -37.05
C GLY A 86 3.28 -5.47 -36.65
N HIS A 87 4.40 -5.33 -35.91
CA HIS A 87 5.14 -6.47 -35.36
C HIS A 87 4.38 -7.15 -34.22
N CYS A 88 3.70 -6.37 -33.36
CA CYS A 88 2.91 -6.92 -32.26
C CYS A 88 1.71 -7.71 -32.78
N ARG A 89 0.96 -7.16 -33.75
CA ARG A 89 -0.20 -7.83 -34.34
C ARG A 89 0.15 -9.17 -35.00
N ARG A 90 1.28 -9.23 -35.71
CA ARG A 90 1.76 -10.48 -36.32
C ARG A 90 2.20 -11.52 -35.29
N PHE A 91 2.65 -11.08 -34.11
CA PHE A 91 3.13 -11.96 -33.05
C PHE A 91 2.00 -12.47 -32.13
N GLU A 92 0.83 -11.84 -32.12
CA GLU A 92 -0.31 -12.24 -31.29
C GLU A 92 -0.68 -13.74 -31.36
N PRO A 93 -0.80 -14.39 -32.53
CA PRO A 93 -1.08 -15.83 -32.58
C PRO A 93 0.04 -16.68 -31.95
N ALA A 94 1.30 -16.27 -32.12
CA ALA A 94 2.44 -16.95 -31.52
C ALA A 94 2.43 -16.81 -29.99
N LEU A 95 2.08 -15.64 -29.46
CA LEU A 95 1.95 -15.41 -28.04
C LEU A 95 0.87 -16.30 -27.38
N ARG A 96 -0.26 -16.50 -28.07
CA ARG A 96 -1.32 -17.41 -27.64
C ARG A 96 -0.81 -18.84 -27.54
N ASN A 97 -0.15 -19.34 -28.58
CA ASN A 97 0.49 -20.66 -28.57
C ASN A 97 1.49 -20.83 -27.41
N ILE A 98 2.34 -19.83 -27.17
CA ILE A 98 3.26 -19.83 -26.02
C ILE A 98 2.49 -19.98 -24.71
N SER A 99 1.39 -19.24 -24.55
CA SER A 99 0.59 -19.33 -23.34
C SER A 99 -0.05 -20.70 -23.15
N ARG A 100 -0.59 -21.33 -24.21
CA ARG A 100 -1.09 -22.71 -24.16
C ARG A 100 -0.03 -23.69 -23.68
N GLN A 101 1.19 -23.55 -24.17
CA GLN A 101 2.29 -24.42 -23.80
C GLN A 101 2.69 -24.22 -22.32
N LEU A 102 2.73 -22.98 -21.84
CA LEU A 102 3.13 -22.65 -20.47
C LEU A 102 2.03 -22.95 -19.43
N ILE A 103 0.75 -22.82 -19.77
CA ILE A 103 -0.33 -23.17 -18.82
C ILE A 103 -0.30 -24.65 -18.46
N ARG A 104 0.06 -25.52 -19.42
CA ARG A 104 0.14 -26.97 -19.21
C ARG A 104 1.23 -27.38 -18.23
N THR A 105 2.26 -26.55 -18.00
CA THR A 105 3.31 -26.87 -17.04
C THR A 105 2.85 -26.72 -15.59
N CYS A 106 1.71 -26.07 -15.36
CA CYS A 106 1.21 -25.74 -14.02
C CYS A 106 0.35 -26.83 -13.36
N TRP A 107 0.34 -28.06 -13.90
CA TRP A 107 -0.50 -29.15 -13.39
C TRP A 107 -0.12 -29.61 -11.98
N ASP A 108 1.17 -29.57 -11.64
CA ASP A 108 1.69 -30.03 -10.35
C ASP A 108 2.39 -28.88 -9.63
N ARG A 109 1.72 -28.33 -8.59
CA ARG A 109 2.27 -27.26 -7.75
C ARG A 109 3.52 -27.65 -6.97
N SER A 110 3.81 -28.94 -6.82
CA SER A 110 5.02 -29.40 -6.13
C SER A 110 6.28 -29.25 -7.00
N LYS A 111 6.12 -29.06 -8.32
CA LYS A 111 7.23 -28.88 -9.25
C LYS A 111 7.41 -27.39 -9.60
N PRO A 112 8.65 -26.88 -9.53
CA PRO A 112 8.96 -25.55 -10.05
C PRO A 112 8.76 -25.57 -11.57
N GLY A 113 8.12 -24.55 -12.11
CA GLY A 113 7.77 -24.56 -13.54
C GLY A 113 6.46 -23.89 -13.89
N CYS A 114 5.69 -23.42 -12.90
CA CYS A 114 4.38 -22.84 -13.14
C CYS A 114 4.55 -21.46 -13.78
N ALA A 115 4.18 -21.32 -15.04
CA ALA A 115 4.32 -20.06 -15.78
C ALA A 115 3.00 -19.58 -16.39
N ARG A 116 2.80 -18.26 -16.39
CA ARG A 116 1.69 -17.59 -17.09
C ARG A 116 2.21 -16.55 -18.05
N VAL A 117 1.38 -16.23 -19.05
CA VAL A 117 1.65 -15.14 -20.00
C VAL A 117 0.64 -14.04 -19.78
N GLY A 118 1.14 -12.81 -19.67
CA GLY A 118 0.35 -11.60 -19.59
C GLY A 118 0.74 -10.60 -20.66
N ARG A 119 -0.20 -9.73 -21.03
CA ARG A 119 0.03 -8.62 -21.95
C ARG A 119 -0.40 -7.30 -21.35
N LEU A 120 0.31 -6.23 -21.71
CA LEU A 120 0.05 -4.85 -21.30
C LEU A 120 0.14 -3.94 -22.52
N ASP A 121 -0.85 -3.08 -22.68
CA ASP A 121 -0.79 -1.99 -23.65
C ASP A 121 0.15 -0.89 -23.12
N GLY A 122 1.36 -0.84 -23.67
CA GLY A 122 2.38 0.12 -23.27
C GLY A 122 2.20 1.52 -23.86
N ASP A 123 1.34 1.67 -24.88
CA ASP A 123 0.98 2.96 -25.47
C ASP A 123 -0.05 3.67 -24.56
N LYS A 124 -1.04 2.92 -24.08
CA LYS A 124 -1.99 3.41 -23.08
C LYS A 124 -1.33 3.64 -21.72
N GLU A 125 -0.44 2.74 -21.29
CA GLU A 125 0.14 2.75 -19.95
C GLU A 125 1.61 3.20 -19.94
N VAL A 126 1.85 4.41 -20.45
CA VAL A 126 3.20 5.00 -20.64
C VAL A 126 4.05 4.98 -19.36
N THR A 127 3.45 5.28 -18.20
CA THR A 127 4.16 5.28 -16.91
C THR A 127 4.77 3.92 -16.59
N ILE A 128 4.07 2.84 -16.93
CA ILE A 128 4.53 1.48 -16.70
C ILE A 128 5.62 1.14 -17.73
N SER A 129 5.41 1.47 -19.00
CA SER A 129 6.43 1.34 -20.06
C SER A 129 7.75 2.02 -19.69
N LEU A 130 7.70 3.24 -19.17
CA LEU A 130 8.87 3.98 -18.70
C LEU A 130 9.53 3.29 -17.49
N ARG A 131 8.74 2.76 -16.54
CA ARG A 131 9.27 2.01 -15.39
C ARG A 131 10.03 0.76 -15.83
N PHE A 132 9.58 0.07 -16.87
CA PHE A 132 10.26 -1.08 -17.45
C PHE A 132 11.39 -0.70 -18.43
N GLY A 133 11.56 0.59 -18.72
CA GLY A 133 12.57 1.08 -19.67
C GLY A 133 12.29 0.62 -21.10
N VAL A 134 11.02 0.54 -21.50
CA VAL A 134 10.62 0.09 -22.84
C VAL A 134 11.04 1.14 -23.88
N GLY A 135 11.95 0.75 -24.77
CA GLY A 135 12.38 1.59 -25.90
C GLY A 135 11.66 1.28 -27.22
N GLY A 136 10.89 0.19 -27.29
CA GLY A 136 10.19 -0.22 -28.51
C GLY A 136 9.30 -1.45 -28.30
N PHE A 137 8.43 -1.72 -29.27
CA PHE A 137 7.45 -2.80 -29.21
C PHE A 137 7.65 -3.83 -30.33
N PRO A 138 7.41 -5.14 -30.08
CA PRO A 138 7.09 -5.74 -28.79
C PRO A 138 8.34 -5.88 -27.90
N SER A 139 8.16 -5.73 -26.59
CA SER A 139 9.21 -6.02 -25.59
C SER A 139 8.72 -7.10 -24.62
N PHE A 140 9.60 -8.05 -24.28
CA PHE A 140 9.29 -9.17 -23.41
C PHE A 140 10.07 -9.09 -22.10
N TYR A 141 9.36 -9.27 -20.99
CA TYR A 141 9.92 -9.30 -19.65
C TYR A 141 9.44 -10.56 -18.94
N ALA A 142 10.31 -11.20 -18.17
CA ALA A 142 9.92 -12.27 -17.26
C ALA A 142 10.00 -11.78 -15.82
N LEU A 143 8.89 -11.95 -15.10
CA LEU A 143 8.75 -11.61 -13.70
C LEU A 143 8.79 -12.92 -12.91
N ARG A 144 9.77 -13.08 -12.03
CA ARG A 144 9.90 -14.27 -11.19
C ARG A 144 9.55 -13.95 -9.75
N ARG A 145 8.80 -14.85 -9.11
CA ARG A 145 8.52 -14.76 -7.68
C ARG A 145 9.82 -14.82 -6.89
N ASN A 146 10.02 -13.86 -6.00
CA ASN A 146 11.16 -13.81 -5.09
C ASN A 146 10.72 -14.24 -3.68
N PRO A 147 11.15 -15.41 -3.17
CA PRO A 147 10.76 -15.87 -1.83
C PRO A 147 11.24 -14.94 -0.71
N GLN A 148 12.37 -14.26 -0.90
CA GLN A 148 12.90 -13.30 0.09
C GLN A 148 12.15 -11.96 0.06
N ARG A 149 11.48 -11.64 -1.05
CA ARG A 149 10.77 -10.37 -1.25
C ARG A 149 9.39 -10.62 -1.88
N PRO A 150 8.38 -11.03 -1.09
CA PRO A 150 7.07 -11.40 -1.64
C PRO A 150 6.35 -10.26 -2.36
N ASN A 151 6.61 -9.01 -1.96
CA ASN A 151 6.02 -7.82 -2.58
C ASN A 151 6.85 -7.24 -3.74
N ARG A 152 7.96 -7.88 -4.14
CA ARG A 152 8.81 -7.41 -5.22
C ARG A 152 9.33 -8.59 -6.04
N PRO A 153 8.76 -8.85 -7.23
CA PRO A 153 9.31 -9.85 -8.13
C PRO A 153 10.65 -9.40 -8.73
N ASP A 154 11.47 -10.36 -9.10
CA ASP A 154 12.66 -10.10 -9.91
C ASP A 154 12.23 -9.93 -11.37
N VAL A 155 12.77 -8.91 -12.03
CA VAL A 155 12.42 -8.57 -13.42
C VAL A 155 13.59 -8.89 -14.32
N PHE A 156 13.35 -9.66 -15.36
CA PHE A 156 14.32 -9.99 -16.38
C PHE A 156 13.85 -9.48 -17.74
N PHE A 157 14.66 -8.66 -18.41
CA PHE A 157 14.42 -8.29 -19.80
C PHE A 157 14.97 -9.35 -20.73
N TYR A 158 14.12 -9.86 -21.61
CA TYR A 158 14.49 -10.86 -22.59
C TYR A 158 15.18 -10.21 -23.80
N THR A 159 16.40 -10.66 -24.11
CA THR A 159 17.21 -10.12 -25.23
C THR A 159 17.33 -11.10 -26.40
N GLY A 160 16.75 -12.30 -26.27
CA GLY A 160 16.83 -13.35 -27.29
C GLY A 160 15.90 -13.15 -28.50
N PRO A 161 15.86 -14.12 -29.43
CA PRO A 161 15.01 -14.05 -30.62
C PRO A 161 13.52 -14.15 -30.29
N HIS A 162 12.68 -13.44 -31.05
CA HIS A 162 11.21 -13.41 -30.91
C HIS A 162 10.55 -14.61 -31.60
N SER A 163 10.98 -15.83 -31.26
CA SER A 163 10.36 -17.10 -31.71
C SER A 163 9.66 -17.79 -30.55
N GLU A 164 8.61 -18.58 -30.83
CA GLU A 164 7.86 -19.33 -29.82
C GLU A 164 8.77 -20.20 -28.95
N ASP A 165 9.62 -21.02 -29.58
CA ASP A 165 10.51 -21.95 -28.87
C ASP A 165 11.53 -21.26 -27.97
N ALA A 166 12.08 -20.12 -28.43
CA ALA A 166 13.05 -19.38 -27.65
C ALA A 166 12.42 -18.74 -26.39
N LEU A 167 11.21 -18.18 -26.50
CA LEU A 167 10.49 -17.62 -25.36
C LEU A 167 10.03 -18.70 -24.39
N VAL A 168 9.50 -19.82 -24.89
CA VAL A 168 9.09 -20.95 -24.04
C VAL A 168 10.29 -21.54 -23.30
N SER A 169 11.40 -21.77 -24.01
CA SER A 169 12.61 -22.32 -23.39
C SER A 169 13.23 -21.36 -22.38
N PHE A 170 13.18 -20.05 -22.64
CA PHE A 170 13.60 -19.02 -21.70
C PHE A 170 12.78 -19.05 -20.40
N VAL A 171 11.45 -19.04 -20.50
CA VAL A 171 10.56 -19.09 -19.33
C VAL A 171 10.74 -20.38 -18.55
N ARG A 172 10.87 -21.52 -19.23
CA ARG A 172 11.10 -22.82 -18.60
C ARG A 172 12.40 -22.86 -17.83
N LYS A 173 13.51 -22.41 -18.45
CA LYS A 173 14.81 -22.29 -17.80
C LYS A 173 14.75 -21.36 -16.59
N LEU A 174 13.98 -20.27 -16.67
CA LEU A 174 13.79 -19.35 -15.56
C LEU A 174 13.03 -19.95 -14.39
N ALA A 175 12.03 -20.79 -14.68
CA ALA A 175 11.17 -21.41 -13.68
C ALA A 175 11.86 -22.60 -13.00
N GLU A 176 12.65 -23.39 -13.72
CA GLU A 176 13.39 -24.54 -13.19
C GLU A 176 14.60 -24.13 -12.33
N ARG A 177 15.15 -22.94 -12.56
CA ARG A 177 16.38 -22.48 -11.90
C ARG A 177 16.15 -21.99 -10.48
N GLU A 178 17.09 -22.36 -9.61
CA GLU A 178 17.15 -21.83 -8.25
C GLU A 178 17.30 -20.30 -8.23
N PHE A 179 16.73 -19.71 -7.19
CA PHE A 179 16.79 -18.28 -6.92
C PHE A 179 18.25 -17.80 -6.79
N GLY A 180 18.61 -16.70 -7.47
CA GLY A 180 19.96 -16.13 -7.44
C GLY A 180 20.95 -16.62 -8.52
N THR A 181 20.58 -17.60 -9.35
CA THR A 181 21.42 -18.02 -10.48
C THR A 181 21.33 -17.04 -11.66
N ALA A 182 22.46 -16.76 -12.31
CA ALA A 182 22.53 -15.87 -13.47
C ALA A 182 21.84 -16.49 -14.69
N VAL A 183 20.91 -15.76 -15.33
CA VAL A 183 20.06 -16.28 -16.42
C VAL A 183 20.66 -15.86 -17.78
N PRO A 184 20.92 -16.81 -18.71
CA PRO A 184 21.37 -16.46 -20.05
C PRO A 184 20.25 -15.73 -20.81
N ASP A 185 20.63 -14.80 -21.68
CA ASP A 185 19.72 -14.02 -22.53
C ASP A 185 18.70 -13.14 -21.77
N ALA A 186 18.93 -12.97 -20.46
CA ALA A 186 18.16 -12.10 -19.57
C ALA A 186 19.06 -11.03 -18.97
N ARG A 187 18.65 -9.77 -19.09
CA ARG A 187 19.22 -8.66 -18.31
C ARG A 187 18.34 -8.43 -17.08
N SER A 188 18.87 -8.64 -15.88
CA SER A 188 18.14 -8.30 -14.65
C SER A 188 17.94 -6.79 -14.60
N ILE A 189 16.69 -6.36 -14.45
CA ILE A 189 16.35 -4.98 -14.23
C ILE A 189 16.07 -4.81 -12.73
N ASP A 190 16.95 -4.11 -12.03
CA ASP A 190 16.73 -3.72 -10.63
C ASP A 190 15.59 -2.67 -10.47
N GLY A 191 14.94 -2.33 -11.58
CA GLY A 191 13.94 -1.29 -11.82
C GLY A 191 12.49 -1.65 -11.47
N TRP A 192 12.21 -2.70 -10.68
CA TRP A 192 10.92 -2.74 -9.94
C TRP A 192 10.87 -1.70 -8.80
N ARG A 193 11.50 -0.54 -9.03
CA ARG A 193 11.44 0.69 -8.26
C ARG A 193 10.92 1.75 -9.23
N HIS A 194 9.89 2.46 -8.79
CA HIS A 194 9.23 3.54 -9.54
C HIS A 194 10.25 4.48 -10.20
N PRO A 195 9.94 5.11 -11.35
CA PRO A 195 10.83 6.10 -11.96
C PRO A 195 11.21 7.24 -11.00
N PHE A 196 10.39 7.50 -9.97
CA PHE A 196 10.65 8.46 -8.89
C PHE A 196 11.14 7.83 -7.58
N GLY A 197 11.58 6.56 -7.58
CA GLY A 197 11.95 5.81 -6.37
C GLY A 197 12.97 6.50 -5.45
N PRO A 198 14.02 7.16 -5.97
CA PRO A 198 14.93 7.95 -5.15
C PRO A 198 14.27 9.21 -4.57
N VAL A 199 13.44 9.89 -5.38
CA VAL A 199 12.81 11.18 -5.05
C VAL A 199 11.71 11.03 -3.98
N LEU A 200 10.92 9.95 -4.07
CA LEU A 200 9.89 9.61 -3.08
C LEU A 200 10.48 9.06 -1.76
N ARG A 201 11.65 8.40 -1.81
CA ARG A 201 12.36 7.96 -0.59
C ARG A 201 12.95 9.12 0.19
N LEU A 202 13.48 10.14 -0.50
CA LEU A 202 13.96 11.35 0.14
C LEU A 202 12.80 12.12 0.77
N SER A 203 11.67 12.30 0.07
CA SER A 203 10.50 13.00 0.63
C SER A 203 9.81 12.24 1.76
N ALA A 204 9.69 10.91 1.69
CA ALA A 204 9.16 10.10 2.79
C ALA A 204 10.11 10.04 4.01
N ALA A 205 11.43 10.00 3.79
CA ALA A 205 12.40 10.10 4.88
C ALA A 205 12.36 11.48 5.56
N ILE A 206 12.19 12.54 4.79
CA ILE A 206 12.06 13.92 5.29
C ILE A 206 10.75 14.10 6.09
N PHE A 207 9.65 13.44 5.71
CA PHE A 207 8.36 13.56 6.43
C PHE A 207 8.18 12.60 7.62
N VAL A 208 8.80 11.41 7.62
CA VAL A 208 8.60 10.40 8.68
C VAL A 208 9.68 10.47 9.78
N ALA A 209 10.89 10.94 9.46
CA ALA A 209 11.97 11.02 10.45
C ALA A 209 11.77 12.05 11.60
N PRO A 210 11.06 13.18 11.46
CA PRO A 210 10.99 14.14 12.56
C PRO A 210 9.86 13.89 13.55
N GLN A 211 8.82 13.11 13.22
CA GLN A 211 7.64 13.03 14.10
C GLN A 211 7.86 12.24 15.39
N ARG A 212 8.61 11.13 15.37
CA ARG A 212 8.85 10.31 16.58
C ARG A 212 9.86 10.95 17.52
N ALA A 213 10.88 11.61 16.98
CA ALA A 213 11.86 12.35 17.78
C ALA A 213 11.23 13.60 18.40
N ALA A 214 10.39 14.32 17.65
CA ALA A 214 9.67 15.48 18.17
C ALA A 214 8.65 15.09 19.26
N SER A 215 7.93 13.97 19.12
CA SER A 215 6.99 13.52 20.17
C SER A 215 7.71 13.09 21.44
N MET A 216 8.86 12.41 21.33
CA MET A 216 9.68 12.05 22.50
C MET A 216 10.26 13.29 23.18
N LEU A 217 10.78 14.24 22.41
CA LEU A 217 11.28 15.51 22.97
C LEU A 217 10.16 16.31 23.63
N PHE A 218 8.96 16.35 23.04
CA PHE A 218 7.81 17.05 23.62
C PHE A 218 7.30 16.37 24.90
N GLN A 219 7.34 15.03 24.98
CA GLN A 219 7.02 14.28 26.20
C GLN A 219 8.07 14.48 27.30
N LEU A 220 9.37 14.49 26.95
CA LEU A 220 10.45 14.72 27.91
C LEU A 220 10.47 16.16 28.42
N LEU A 221 10.24 17.14 27.55
CA LEU A 221 10.14 18.54 27.90
C LEU A 221 8.91 18.82 28.77
N SER A 222 7.75 18.25 28.44
CA SER A 222 6.54 18.40 29.27
C SER A 222 6.68 17.72 30.63
N HIS A 223 7.36 16.57 30.71
CA HIS A 223 7.63 15.93 32.00
C HIS A 223 8.60 16.75 32.86
N TRP A 224 9.64 17.37 32.26
CA TRP A 224 10.56 18.25 32.98
C TRP A 224 9.92 19.56 33.46
N THR A 225 9.06 20.18 32.66
CA THR A 225 8.39 21.42 33.07
C THR A 225 7.33 21.20 34.14
N ILE A 226 6.63 20.05 34.11
CA ILE A 226 5.58 19.73 35.09
C ILE A 226 6.17 19.20 36.41
N TRP A 227 7.20 18.36 36.36
CA TRP A 227 7.72 17.68 37.57
C TRP A 227 9.10 18.16 38.03
N GLY A 228 9.87 18.86 37.20
CA GLY A 228 11.26 19.23 37.48
C GLY A 228 11.43 20.21 38.66
N PRO A 229 10.77 21.38 38.67
CA PRO A 229 10.97 22.36 39.74
C PRO A 229 10.48 21.87 41.11
N GLY A 230 9.34 21.18 41.13
CA GLY A 230 8.73 20.67 42.37
C GLY A 230 9.53 19.55 43.02
N THR A 231 10.10 18.63 42.23
CA THR A 231 10.89 17.50 42.77
C THR A 231 12.23 17.96 43.33
N LEU A 232 12.88 18.96 42.74
CA LEU A 232 14.12 19.53 43.28
C LEU A 232 13.91 20.24 44.62
N LEU A 233 12.77 20.89 44.82
CA LEU A 233 12.41 21.50 46.11
C LEU A 233 12.11 20.45 47.20
N LEU A 234 11.46 19.34 46.83
CA LEU A 234 11.21 18.23 47.76
C LEU A 234 12.49 17.50 48.16
N ILE A 235 13.39 17.24 47.20
CA ILE A 235 14.67 16.56 47.45
C ILE A 235 15.58 17.44 48.32
N SER A 236 15.67 18.75 48.03
CA SER A 236 16.44 19.69 48.85
C SER A 236 15.85 19.84 50.26
N GLY A 237 14.52 19.88 50.39
CA GLY A 237 13.81 19.84 51.67
C GLY A 237 14.09 18.57 52.48
N ALA A 238 14.08 17.39 51.83
CA ALA A 238 14.39 16.11 52.46
C ALA A 238 15.86 16.02 52.89
N ILE A 239 16.79 16.48 52.06
CA ILE A 239 18.23 16.56 52.40
C ILE A 239 18.44 17.51 53.59
N TYR A 240 17.78 18.67 53.58
CA TYR A 240 17.83 19.64 54.67
C TYR A 240 17.34 19.02 55.98
N TRP A 241 16.17 18.37 55.97
CA TRP A 241 15.61 17.71 57.16
C TRP A 241 16.47 16.55 57.65
N ARG A 242 17.02 15.73 56.75
CA ARG A 242 17.92 14.62 57.12
C ARG A 242 19.20 15.12 57.80
N ARG A 243 19.80 16.20 57.27
CA ARG A 243 20.97 16.86 57.89
C ARG A 243 20.61 17.47 59.25
N ARG A 244 19.44 18.08 59.38
CA ARG A 244 18.94 18.65 60.66
C ARG A 244 18.68 17.57 61.71
N TRP A 245 18.06 16.46 61.31
CA TRP A 245 17.79 15.33 62.19
C TRP A 245 19.07 14.65 62.68
N ARG A 246 20.05 14.44 61.79
CA ARG A 246 21.36 13.89 62.15
C ARG A 246 22.09 14.76 63.19
N ARG A 247 22.05 16.09 63.04
CA ARG A 247 22.61 17.04 64.04
C ARG A 247 21.88 16.97 65.39
N ARG A 248 20.55 16.83 65.41
CA ARG A 248 19.80 16.64 66.67
C ARG A 248 20.15 15.31 67.35
N ARG A 249 20.30 14.24 66.58
CA ARG A 249 20.66 12.91 67.10
C ARG A 249 22.03 12.92 67.76
N GLN A 250 23.02 13.58 67.14
CA GLN A 250 24.37 13.71 67.73
C GLN A 250 24.36 14.48 69.06
N ARG A 251 23.55 15.54 69.19
CA ARG A 251 23.40 16.26 70.47
C ARG A 251 22.75 15.38 71.55
N LEU A 252 21.73 14.60 71.21
CA LEU A 252 21.09 13.68 72.17
C LEU A 252 22.03 12.56 72.64
N VAL A 253 22.89 12.04 71.75
CA VAL A 253 23.94 11.07 72.10
C VAL A 253 25.00 11.69 73.02
N GLN A 254 25.41 12.93 72.79
CA GLN A 254 26.34 13.63 73.69
C GLN A 254 25.73 13.86 75.08
N VAL A 255 24.47 14.31 75.17
CA VAL A 255 23.79 14.54 76.46
C VAL A 255 23.60 13.25 77.26
N THR A 256 23.29 12.13 76.58
CA THR A 256 23.16 10.82 77.24
C THR A 256 24.51 10.24 77.68
N SER A 257 25.58 10.49 76.92
CA SER A 257 26.96 10.17 77.34
C SER A 257 27.41 10.98 78.56
N MET A 258 27.06 12.27 78.64
CA MET A 258 27.39 13.10 79.80
C MET A 258 26.61 12.70 81.06
N ASN A 259 25.33 12.30 80.91
CA ASN A 259 24.51 11.85 82.04
C ASN A 259 24.88 10.46 82.58
N THR A 260 25.50 9.60 81.76
CA THR A 260 25.96 8.27 82.19
C THR A 260 27.29 8.35 82.96
N HIS A 261 28.14 9.33 82.66
CA HIS A 261 29.34 9.60 83.47
C HIS A 261 29.04 10.27 84.82
N ALA A 262 27.90 10.95 84.96
CA ALA A 262 27.48 11.59 86.22
C ALA A 262 26.82 10.64 87.24
N LYS A 263 26.51 9.39 86.86
CA LYS A 263 25.97 8.34 87.74
C LYS A 263 26.99 7.22 87.93
N LYS A 264 28.12 7.53 88.57
CA LYS A 264 28.97 6.51 89.18
C LYS A 264 28.79 6.65 90.71
N PRO A 265 28.14 5.69 91.39
CA PRO A 265 28.02 5.75 92.85
C PRO A 265 29.36 5.40 93.50
N GLU A 266 29.79 6.25 94.45
CA GLU A 266 30.68 5.87 95.55
C GLU A 266 29.85 5.23 96.67
#